data_AF-A0A3R9TN20-F1
#
_entry.id   AF-A0A3R9TN20-F1
#
_cell.length_a   1.000
_cell.length_b   1.000
_cell.length_c   1.000
_cell.angle_alpha   90.00
_cell.angle_beta   90.00
_cell.angle_gamma   90.00
#
_symmetry.space_group_name_H-M   'P 1'
#
loop_
_entity.id
_entity.type
_entity.pdbx_description
1 polymer ?
#
loop_
_entity_poly.entity_id
_entity_poly.type
_entity_poly.pdbx_seq_one_letter_code
_entity_poly.pdbx_strand_id
1 'polypeptide(L)'
;MASFRQRNDTWRAEISVNGIRESSTFDTKAQARAWASKRETQLREQSHGKLPDHSFLEAIERYLSEVSVKKKTHENEVKRMAFFKREYKKLCQKQLAKVTTDDLVQWRDSRLKEVQGATVRREANILASLFTVARKEWKWIKESPMADLTLPPPSKHRDRRIAQDEIDRLCLAANWDNNVPVNSTQQIIIAFLFAIETAMRAG
;
A
#
# COMPACT_ATOMS: atom_id res chain seq x y z
N MET A 1 -11.25 -28.09 -19.74
CA MET A 1 -11.59 -29.43 -19.21
C MET A 1 -10.96 -30.41 -20.17
N ALA A 2 -9.96 -31.15 -19.69
CA ALA A 2 -9.21 -32.09 -20.51
C ALA A 2 -10.06 -33.29 -20.90
N SER A 3 -10.01 -33.67 -22.18
CA SER A 3 -10.57 -34.93 -22.68
C SER A 3 -9.46 -35.99 -22.73
N PHE A 4 -9.79 -37.24 -22.39
CA PHE A 4 -8.87 -38.36 -22.45
C PHE A 4 -9.45 -39.46 -23.32
N ARG A 5 -8.70 -39.90 -24.34
CA ARG A 5 -9.10 -40.98 -25.23
C ARG A 5 -8.03 -42.07 -25.22
N GLN A 6 -8.46 -43.33 -25.11
CA GLN A 6 -7.57 -44.47 -25.25
C GLN A 6 -7.53 -44.91 -26.71
N ARG A 7 -6.33 -45.16 -27.25
CA ARG A 7 -6.11 -45.68 -28.59
C ARG A 7 -5.04 -46.77 -28.50
N ASN A 8 -5.45 -48.03 -28.64
CA ASN A 8 -4.63 -49.22 -28.36
C ASN A 8 -4.05 -49.15 -26.93
N ASP A 9 -2.72 -49.28 -26.77
CA ASP A 9 -2.00 -49.18 -25.50
C ASP A 9 -1.62 -47.75 -25.09
N THR A 10 -2.08 -46.73 -25.82
CA THR A 10 -1.71 -45.33 -25.56
C THR A 10 -2.91 -44.47 -25.17
N TRP A 11 -2.64 -43.47 -24.33
CA TRP A 11 -3.59 -42.49 -23.81
C TRP A 11 -3.33 -41.11 -24.43
N ARG A 12 -4.29 -40.60 -25.19
CA ARG A 12 -4.27 -39.23 -25.70
C ARG A 12 -5.01 -38.30 -24.75
N ALA A 13 -4.33 -37.23 -24.34
CA ALA A 13 -4.94 -36.10 -23.65
C ALA A 13 -5.13 -34.93 -24.63
N GLU A 14 -6.32 -34.34 -24.65
CA GLU A 14 -6.63 -33.13 -25.41
C GLU A 14 -7.09 -32.04 -24.42
N ILE A 15 -6.48 -30.87 -24.50
CA ILE A 15 -6.81 -29.72 -23.66
C ILE A 15 -7.25 -28.56 -24.53
N SER A 16 -8.20 -27.77 -24.02
CA SER A 16 -8.60 -26.51 -24.64
C SER A 16 -8.74 -25.45 -23.55
N VAL A 17 -7.86 -24.45 -23.59
CA VAL A 17 -7.83 -23.34 -22.63
C VAL A 17 -7.70 -22.04 -23.42
N ASN A 18 -8.65 -21.13 -23.22
CA ASN A 18 -8.65 -19.78 -23.81
C ASN A 18 -8.37 -19.75 -25.33
N GLY A 19 -9.00 -20.67 -26.07
CA GLY A 19 -8.91 -20.76 -27.54
C GLY A 19 -7.72 -21.57 -28.07
N ILE A 20 -6.74 -21.89 -27.24
CA ILE A 20 -5.59 -22.74 -27.61
C ILE A 20 -5.95 -24.20 -27.37
N ARG A 21 -5.85 -25.03 -28.41
CA ARG A 21 -6.05 -26.48 -28.34
C ARG A 21 -4.72 -27.21 -28.51
N GLU A 22 -4.37 -28.02 -27.52
CA GLU A 22 -3.18 -28.87 -27.58
C GLU A 22 -3.57 -30.31 -27.28
N SER A 23 -2.84 -31.25 -27.89
CA SER A 23 -3.02 -32.67 -27.60
C SER A 23 -1.68 -33.37 -27.54
N SER A 24 -1.55 -34.32 -26.61
CA SER A 24 -0.36 -35.16 -26.48
C SER A 24 -0.74 -36.59 -26.10
N THR A 25 0.16 -37.54 -26.34
CA THR A 25 -0.09 -38.98 -26.17
C THR A 25 0.94 -39.55 -25.19
N PHE A 26 0.49 -40.43 -24.29
CA PHE A 26 1.28 -41.02 -23.21
C PHE A 26 0.96 -42.50 -23.05
N ASP A 27 1.84 -43.27 -22.44
CA ASP A 27 1.63 -44.71 -22.24
C ASP A 27 0.60 -44.98 -21.14
N THR A 28 0.44 -44.06 -20.18
CA THR A 28 -0.48 -44.24 -19.05
C THR A 28 -1.47 -43.09 -18.90
N LYS A 29 -2.69 -43.41 -18.44
CA LYS A 29 -3.73 -42.43 -18.09
C LYS A 29 -3.26 -41.44 -17.02
N ALA A 30 -2.41 -41.88 -16.09
CA ALA A 30 -1.88 -41.05 -15.02
C ALA A 30 -0.95 -39.95 -15.56
N GLN A 31 -0.02 -40.30 -16.45
CA GLN A 31 0.84 -39.33 -17.12
C GLN A 31 0.04 -38.35 -17.98
N ALA A 32 -0.95 -38.85 -18.73
CA ALA A 32 -1.85 -38.02 -19.52
C ALA A 32 -2.59 -36.97 -18.65
N ARG A 33 -3.10 -37.37 -17.48
CA ARG A 33 -3.74 -36.46 -16.51
C ARG A 33 -2.76 -35.44 -15.93
N ALA A 34 -1.57 -35.89 -15.51
CA ALA A 34 -0.56 -35.00 -14.94
C ALA A 34 -0.09 -33.94 -15.95
N TRP A 35 0.14 -34.35 -17.20
CA TRP A 35 0.46 -33.43 -18.29
C TRP A 35 -0.68 -32.45 -18.55
N ALA A 36 -1.92 -32.93 -18.68
CA ALA A 36 -3.07 -32.08 -18.94
C ALA A 36 -3.26 -31.04 -17.83
N SER A 37 -3.14 -31.43 -16.56
CA SER A 37 -3.24 -30.50 -15.42
C SER A 37 -2.13 -29.46 -15.44
N LYS A 38 -0.87 -29.88 -15.66
CA LYS A 38 0.28 -28.95 -15.71
C LYS A 38 0.15 -27.96 -16.86
N ARG A 39 -0.28 -28.44 -18.03
CA ARG A 39 -0.40 -27.62 -19.24
C ARG A 39 -1.63 -26.72 -19.23
N GLU A 40 -2.76 -27.15 -18.67
CA GLU A 40 -3.92 -26.26 -18.43
C GLU A 40 -3.52 -25.10 -17.51
N THR A 41 -2.75 -25.34 -16.44
CA THR A 41 -2.23 -24.27 -15.56
C THR A 41 -1.32 -23.32 -16.34
N GLN A 42 -0.38 -23.86 -17.12
CA GLN A 42 0.57 -23.07 -17.89
C GLN A 42 -0.10 -22.23 -18.99
N LEU A 43 -1.12 -22.77 -19.66
CA LEU A 43 -1.91 -22.04 -20.66
C LEU A 43 -2.81 -20.98 -20.02
N ARG A 44 -3.37 -21.23 -18.83
CA ARG A 44 -4.07 -20.19 -18.05
C ARG A 44 -3.10 -19.07 -17.69
N GLU A 45 -1.92 -19.40 -17.19
CA GLU A 45 -0.86 -18.42 -16.89
C GLU A 45 -0.41 -17.62 -18.12
N GLN A 46 -0.25 -18.27 -19.28
CA GLN A 46 0.11 -17.60 -20.55
C GLN A 46 -1.01 -16.74 -21.12
N SER A 47 -2.26 -17.16 -20.99
CA SER A 47 -3.42 -16.43 -21.53
C SER A 47 -3.66 -15.09 -20.83
N HIS A 48 -3.21 -14.97 -19.59
CA HIS A 48 -3.03 -13.68 -18.97
C HIS A 48 -1.69 -13.11 -19.45
N GLY A 49 -1.72 -12.34 -20.55
CA GLY A 49 -0.53 -11.78 -21.20
C GLY A 49 0.55 -11.31 -20.20
N LYS A 50 1.82 -11.52 -20.58
CA LYS A 50 2.98 -11.20 -19.74
C LYS A 50 2.83 -9.79 -19.19
N LEU A 51 2.73 -9.66 -17.87
CA LEU A 51 2.65 -8.37 -17.22
C LEU A 51 3.92 -7.56 -17.54
N PRO A 52 3.80 -6.24 -17.72
CA PRO A 52 4.97 -5.36 -17.86
C PRO A 52 5.99 -5.57 -16.74
N ASP A 53 7.27 -5.63 -17.10
CA ASP A 53 8.36 -5.86 -16.17
C ASP A 53 8.80 -4.52 -15.55
N HIS A 54 8.04 -4.05 -14.57
CA HIS A 54 8.33 -2.84 -13.82
C HIS A 54 8.67 -3.15 -12.36
N SER A 55 9.67 -2.45 -11.83
CA SER A 55 10.04 -2.52 -10.42
C SER A 55 9.03 -1.78 -9.54
N PHE A 56 8.99 -2.13 -8.24
CA PHE A 56 8.18 -1.38 -7.29
C PHE A 56 8.69 0.06 -7.12
N LEU A 57 10.00 0.28 -7.28
CA LEU A 57 10.62 1.60 -7.30
C LEU A 57 10.03 2.48 -8.41
N GLU A 58 9.99 1.99 -9.65
CA GLU A 58 9.39 2.72 -10.77
C GLU A 58 7.92 3.06 -10.51
N ALA A 59 7.17 2.13 -9.91
CA ALA A 59 5.77 2.37 -9.57
C ALA A 59 5.61 3.50 -8.54
N ILE A 60 6.51 3.57 -7.54
CA ILE A 60 6.52 4.67 -6.57
C ILE A 60 6.83 6.00 -7.25
N GLU A 61 7.84 6.04 -8.12
CA GLU A 61 8.27 7.27 -8.77
C GLU A 61 7.23 7.80 -9.74
N ARG A 62 6.65 6.92 -10.56
CA ARG A 62 5.54 7.25 -11.45
C ARG A 62 4.30 7.71 -10.69
N TYR A 63 3.96 7.04 -9.59
CA TYR A 63 2.81 7.42 -8.77
C TYR A 63 3.02 8.83 -8.18
N LEU A 64 4.24 9.11 -7.69
CA LEU A 64 4.56 10.42 -7.14
C LEU A 64 4.45 11.52 -8.20
N SER A 65 4.97 11.32 -9.41
CA SER A 65 4.98 12.34 -10.47
C SER A 65 3.62 12.56 -11.14
N GLU A 66 2.84 11.51 -11.38
CA GLU A 66 1.60 11.60 -12.16
C GLU A 66 0.34 11.77 -11.30
N VAL A 67 0.31 11.15 -10.11
CA VAL A 67 -0.90 11.03 -9.28
C VAL A 67 -0.77 11.87 -8.02
N SER A 68 0.32 11.70 -7.26
CA SER A 68 0.49 12.37 -5.98
C SER A 68 0.61 13.89 -6.13
N VAL A 69 1.23 14.39 -7.21
CA VAL A 69 1.36 15.84 -7.49
C VAL A 69 0.01 16.57 -7.48
N LYS A 70 -1.08 15.89 -7.83
CA LYS A 70 -2.43 16.46 -7.85
C LYS A 70 -3.08 16.53 -6.45
N LYS A 71 -2.45 15.96 -5.43
CA LYS A 71 -2.98 15.88 -4.06
C LYS A 71 -2.42 17.01 -3.21
N LYS A 72 -3.27 17.59 -2.34
CA LYS A 72 -2.82 18.54 -1.30
C LYS A 72 -1.77 17.93 -0.36
N THR A 73 -1.73 16.60 -0.22
CA THR A 73 -0.80 15.85 0.61
C THR A 73 0.51 15.50 -0.09
N HIS A 74 0.76 15.96 -1.31
CA HIS A 74 1.89 15.57 -2.14
C HIS A 74 3.24 15.60 -1.40
N GLU A 75 3.60 16.73 -0.81
CA GLU A 75 4.90 16.89 -0.12
C GLU A 75 5.09 15.88 1.01
N ASN A 76 4.00 15.60 1.73
CA ASN A 76 3.95 14.63 2.81
C ASN A 76 4.06 13.18 2.31
N GLU A 77 3.54 12.89 1.12
CA GLU A 77 3.69 11.59 0.44
C GLU A 77 5.13 11.41 -0.07
N VAL A 78 5.71 12.43 -0.70
CA VAL A 78 7.10 12.43 -1.18
C VAL A 78 8.07 12.15 -0.04
N LYS A 79 7.95 12.85 1.09
CA LYS A 79 8.81 12.64 2.27
C LYS A 79 8.71 11.20 2.80
N ARG A 80 7.50 10.66 2.88
CA ARG A 80 7.26 9.27 3.36
C ARG A 80 7.82 8.24 2.38
N MET A 81 7.60 8.44 1.09
CA MET A 81 8.11 7.52 0.06
C MET A 81 9.63 7.63 -0.09
N ALA A 82 10.23 8.80 0.13
CA ALA A 82 11.68 8.94 0.18
C ALA A 82 12.30 8.12 1.34
N PHE A 83 11.70 8.19 2.53
CA PHE A 83 12.07 7.32 3.65
C PHE A 83 11.88 5.84 3.28
N PHE A 84 10.71 5.48 2.75
CA PHE A 84 10.39 4.09 2.37
C PHE A 84 11.42 3.52 1.38
N LYS A 85 11.75 4.27 0.32
CA LYS A 85 12.76 3.88 -0.68
C LYS A 85 14.14 3.66 -0.06
N ARG A 86 14.51 4.44 0.96
CA ARG A 86 15.82 4.34 1.62
C ARG A 86 15.91 3.14 2.54
N GLU A 87 14.89 2.88 3.35
CA GLU A 87 14.91 1.79 4.33
C GLU A 87 14.58 0.43 3.68
N TYR A 88 13.67 0.39 2.71
CA TYR A 88 13.14 -0.84 2.13
C TYR A 88 13.64 -1.08 0.69
N LYS A 89 14.92 -0.80 0.42
CA LYS A 89 15.54 -0.90 -0.91
C LYS A 89 15.30 -2.24 -1.60
N LYS A 90 15.45 -3.35 -0.86
CA LYS A 90 15.24 -4.71 -1.40
C LYS A 90 13.81 -4.92 -1.89
N LEU A 91 12.83 -4.39 -1.15
CA LEU A 91 11.43 -4.44 -1.53
C LEU A 91 11.15 -3.56 -2.74
N CYS A 92 11.73 -2.34 -2.79
CA CYS A 92 11.59 -1.43 -3.93
C CYS A 92 12.19 -2.00 -5.23
N GLN A 93 13.28 -2.77 -5.15
CA GLN A 93 13.91 -3.40 -6.32
C GLN A 93 13.14 -4.63 -6.83
N LYS A 94 12.23 -5.19 -6.04
CA LYS A 94 11.41 -6.33 -6.44
C LYS A 94 10.48 -5.92 -7.61
N GLN A 95 10.27 -6.85 -8.54
CA GLN A 95 9.25 -6.68 -9.58
C GLN A 95 7.89 -6.45 -8.92
N LEU A 96 7.15 -5.42 -9.36
CA LEU A 96 5.89 -5.02 -8.74
C LEU A 96 4.88 -6.18 -8.72
N ALA A 97 4.80 -6.95 -9.81
CA ALA A 97 3.93 -8.12 -9.93
C ALA A 97 4.31 -9.28 -9.00
N LYS A 98 5.50 -9.27 -8.40
CA LYS A 98 5.98 -10.28 -7.45
C LYS A 98 5.95 -9.80 -5.99
N VAL A 99 5.53 -8.57 -5.73
CA VAL A 99 5.34 -8.10 -4.36
C VAL A 99 4.16 -8.83 -3.75
N THR A 100 4.39 -9.47 -2.61
CA THR A 100 3.39 -10.29 -1.91
C THR A 100 2.90 -9.58 -0.65
N THR A 101 1.76 -10.04 -0.12
CA THR A 101 1.25 -9.57 1.18
C THR A 101 2.25 -9.83 2.30
N ASP A 102 3.02 -10.92 2.25
CA ASP A 102 4.05 -11.24 3.24
C ASP A 102 5.19 -10.20 3.26
N ASP A 103 5.64 -9.73 2.09
CA ASP A 103 6.63 -8.64 2.03
C ASP A 103 6.12 -7.38 2.76
N LEU A 104 4.82 -7.07 2.60
CA LEU A 104 4.19 -5.91 3.24
C LEU A 104 3.94 -6.13 4.74
N VAL A 105 3.72 -7.36 5.17
CA VAL A 105 3.64 -7.73 6.59
C VAL A 105 5.00 -7.50 7.27
N GLN A 106 6.09 -7.97 6.65
CA GLN A 106 7.45 -7.74 7.15
C GLN A 106 7.77 -6.24 7.24
N TRP A 107 7.40 -5.47 6.22
CA TRP A 107 7.49 -4.01 6.25
C TRP A 107 6.71 -3.42 7.44
N ARG A 108 5.41 -3.73 7.57
CA ARG A 108 4.54 -3.23 8.64
C ARG A 108 5.13 -3.51 10.02
N ASP A 109 5.56 -4.74 10.26
CA ASP A 109 6.04 -5.19 11.57
C ASP A 109 7.41 -4.59 11.91
N SER A 110 8.28 -4.40 10.92
CA SER A 110 9.52 -3.64 11.13
C SER A 110 9.22 -2.19 11.49
N ARG A 111 8.26 -1.57 10.82
CA ARG A 111 7.94 -0.16 10.99
C ARG A 111 7.26 0.13 12.34
N LEU A 112 6.42 -0.79 12.81
CA LEU A 112 5.78 -0.71 14.13
C LEU A 112 6.76 -0.73 15.30
N LYS A 113 8.01 -1.16 15.11
CA LYS A 113 9.05 -1.08 16.15
C LYS A 113 9.57 0.35 16.35
N GLU A 114 9.44 1.21 15.34
CA GLU A 114 10.00 2.56 15.34
C GLU A 114 8.95 3.65 15.49
N VAL A 115 7.72 3.40 15.00
CA VAL A 115 6.69 4.43 14.93
C VAL A 115 5.32 3.92 15.39
N GLN A 116 4.48 4.88 15.77
CA GLN A 116 3.09 4.62 16.15
C GLN A 116 2.26 4.12 14.95
N GLY A 117 1.25 3.31 15.24
CA GLY A 117 0.37 2.71 14.21
C GLY A 117 -0.30 3.73 13.28
N ALA A 118 -0.58 4.95 13.75
CA ALA A 118 -1.10 6.03 12.91
C ALA A 118 -0.15 6.41 11.76
N THR A 119 1.17 6.35 11.97
CA THR A 119 2.16 6.61 10.92
C THR A 119 2.17 5.49 9.90
N VAL A 120 2.18 4.23 10.36
CA VAL A 120 2.10 3.04 9.49
C VAL A 120 0.85 3.09 8.62
N ARG A 121 -0.32 3.44 9.18
CA ARG A 121 -1.56 3.58 8.41
C ARG A 121 -1.47 4.65 7.33
N ARG A 122 -0.82 5.79 7.60
CA ARG A 122 -0.62 6.85 6.60
C ARG A 122 0.28 6.38 5.46
N GLU A 123 1.37 5.70 5.77
CA GLU A 123 2.26 5.11 4.77
C GLU A 123 1.53 4.03 3.96
N ALA A 124 0.78 3.14 4.63
CA ALA A 124 -0.03 2.11 4.00
C ALA A 124 -1.10 2.68 3.06
N ASN A 125 -1.76 3.79 3.42
CA ASN A 125 -2.76 4.43 2.55
C ASN A 125 -2.15 4.92 1.23
N ILE A 126 -0.91 5.40 1.26
CA ILE A 126 -0.18 5.81 0.04
C ILE A 126 0.06 4.57 -0.83
N LEU A 127 0.58 3.50 -0.23
CA LEU A 127 0.82 2.24 -0.95
C LEU A 127 -0.48 1.64 -1.51
N ALA A 128 -1.58 1.66 -0.76
CA ALA A 128 -2.89 1.20 -1.23
C ALA A 128 -3.36 1.99 -2.45
N SER A 129 -3.19 3.32 -2.45
CA SER A 129 -3.51 4.18 -3.60
C SER A 129 -2.63 3.83 -4.80
N LEU A 130 -1.33 3.64 -4.59
CA LEU A 130 -0.38 3.26 -5.63
C LEU A 130 -0.75 1.92 -6.26
N PHE A 131 -0.94 0.85 -5.46
CA PHE A 131 -1.31 -0.47 -5.97
C PHE A 131 -2.67 -0.46 -6.66
N THR A 132 -3.61 0.39 -6.21
CA THR A 132 -4.89 0.56 -6.87
C THR A 132 -4.73 1.16 -8.27
N VAL A 133 -3.91 2.21 -8.43
CA VAL A 133 -3.62 2.81 -9.74
C VAL A 133 -2.86 1.82 -10.63
N ALA A 134 -1.83 1.16 -10.09
CA ALA A 134 -1.03 0.18 -10.83
C ALA A 134 -1.88 -0.99 -11.37
N ARG A 135 -2.90 -1.42 -10.62
CA ARG A 135 -3.85 -2.44 -11.07
C ARG A 135 -4.88 -1.91 -12.05
N LYS A 136 -5.52 -0.76 -11.73
CA LYS A 136 -6.68 -0.28 -12.49
C LYS A 136 -6.30 0.42 -13.78
N GLU A 137 -5.31 1.30 -13.72
CA GLU A 137 -4.94 2.20 -14.81
C GLU A 137 -3.74 1.67 -15.59
N TRP A 138 -2.64 1.34 -14.89
CA TRP A 138 -1.41 0.93 -15.58
C TRP A 138 -1.42 -0.53 -16.03
N LYS A 139 -2.28 -1.37 -15.44
CA LYS A 139 -2.35 -2.82 -15.69
C LYS A 139 -1.00 -3.54 -15.45
N TRP A 140 -0.18 -3.04 -14.52
CA TRP A 140 1.12 -3.62 -14.18
C TRP A 140 1.00 -4.84 -13.26
N ILE A 141 -0.12 -4.94 -12.54
CA ILE A 141 -0.44 -6.06 -11.65
C ILE A 141 -1.89 -6.49 -11.84
N LYS A 142 -2.19 -7.76 -11.55
CA LYS A 142 -3.55 -8.31 -11.59
C LYS A 142 -4.31 -8.02 -10.30
N GLU A 143 -3.63 -8.21 -9.17
CA GLU A 143 -4.20 -8.09 -7.83
C GLU A 143 -3.30 -7.20 -6.97
N SER A 144 -3.91 -6.55 -5.99
CA SER A 144 -3.19 -5.67 -5.06
C SER A 144 -2.75 -6.49 -3.85
N PRO A 145 -1.45 -6.53 -3.50
CA PRO A 145 -0.98 -7.21 -2.29
C PRO A 145 -1.45 -6.53 -0.99
N MET A 146 -2.06 -5.34 -1.10
CA MET A 146 -2.67 -4.63 0.03
C MET A 146 -4.06 -5.18 0.42
N ALA A 147 -4.69 -6.01 -0.42
CA ALA A 147 -6.07 -6.46 -0.21
C ALA A 147 -6.23 -7.27 1.08
N ASP A 148 -5.27 -8.15 1.37
CA ASP A 148 -5.29 -9.05 2.53
C ASP A 148 -4.40 -8.56 3.68
N LEU A 149 -3.82 -7.37 3.56
CA LEU A 149 -2.92 -6.83 4.58
C LEU A 149 -3.74 -6.28 5.75
N THR A 150 -3.57 -6.90 6.93
CA THR A 150 -4.14 -6.37 8.17
C THR A 150 -3.32 -5.18 8.67
N LEU A 151 -3.95 -4.02 8.82
CA LEU A 151 -3.31 -2.81 9.33
C LEU A 151 -3.45 -2.69 10.86
N PRO A 152 -2.50 -2.02 11.55
CA PRO A 152 -2.62 -1.76 12.98
C PRO A 152 -3.90 -0.96 13.29
N PRO A 153 -4.49 -1.10 14.50
CA PRO A 153 -5.72 -0.41 14.85
C PRO A 153 -5.57 1.11 14.71
N PRO A 154 -6.67 1.82 14.36
CA PRO A 154 -6.64 3.27 14.33
C PRO A 154 -6.28 3.82 15.71
N SER A 155 -5.57 4.96 15.74
CA SER A 155 -5.29 5.65 16.99
C SER A 155 -6.59 6.04 17.69
N LYS A 156 -6.61 5.92 19.02
CA LYS A 156 -7.74 6.42 19.83
C LYS A 156 -8.02 7.88 19.48
N HIS A 157 -9.30 8.22 19.37
CA HIS A 157 -9.71 9.61 19.27
C HIS A 157 -9.27 10.36 20.53
N ARG A 158 -8.93 11.64 20.40
CA ARG A 158 -8.56 12.48 21.54
C ARG A 158 -9.74 13.39 21.84
N ASP A 159 -10.37 13.19 22.99
CA ASP A 159 -11.50 14.01 23.46
C ASP A 159 -11.10 15.04 24.53
N ARG A 160 -9.84 15.01 24.96
CA ARG A 160 -9.32 15.92 25.99
C ARG A 160 -9.34 17.36 25.48
N ARG A 161 -10.08 18.21 26.19
CA ARG A 161 -10.00 19.67 26.08
C ARG A 161 -9.07 20.22 27.15
N ILE A 162 -8.52 21.40 26.91
CA ILE A 162 -7.73 22.11 27.92
C ILE A 162 -8.71 22.65 28.97
N ALA A 163 -8.42 22.37 30.24
CA ALA A 163 -9.22 22.87 31.36
C ALA A 163 -8.81 24.29 31.75
N GLN A 164 -9.72 25.03 32.40
CA GLN A 164 -9.47 26.44 32.75
C GLN A 164 -8.22 26.62 33.62
N ASP A 165 -7.98 25.70 34.57
CA ASP A 165 -6.78 25.73 35.42
C ASP A 165 -5.47 25.58 34.63
N GLU A 166 -5.50 24.88 33.49
CA GLU A 166 -4.34 24.74 32.61
C GLU A 166 -4.10 26.03 31.83
N ILE A 167 -5.17 26.70 31.38
CA ILE A 167 -5.09 28.02 30.73
C ILE A 167 -4.47 29.03 31.70
N ASP A 168 -4.96 29.07 32.94
CA ASP A 168 -4.50 30.01 33.95
C ASP A 168 -3.01 29.77 34.28
N ARG A 169 -2.59 28.50 34.39
CA ARG A 169 -1.18 28.14 34.60
C ARG A 169 -0.28 28.53 33.43
N LEU A 170 -0.76 28.39 32.19
CA LEU A 170 -0.01 28.82 30.99
C LEU A 170 0.13 30.34 30.94
N CYS A 171 -0.94 31.09 31.22
CA CYS A 171 -0.91 32.55 31.31
C CYS A 171 0.07 33.02 32.39
N LEU A 172 0.02 32.41 33.58
CA LEU A 172 0.94 32.72 34.68
C LEU A 172 2.40 32.44 34.28
N ALA A 173 2.69 31.27 33.69
CA ALA A 173 4.04 30.91 33.27
C ALA A 173 4.61 31.84 32.19
N ALA A 174 3.74 32.43 31.37
CA ALA A 174 4.10 33.41 30.36
C ALA A 174 4.22 34.85 30.89
N ASN A 175 3.97 35.09 32.18
CA ASN A 175 3.76 36.43 32.76
C ASN A 175 2.77 37.24 31.91
N TRP A 176 1.66 36.62 31.52
CA TRP A 176 0.61 37.27 30.75
C TRP A 176 -0.28 38.12 31.66
N ASP A 177 -0.35 39.41 31.39
CA ASP A 177 -1.02 40.43 32.21
C ASP A 177 -2.24 41.07 31.52
N ASN A 178 -2.70 40.48 30.40
CA ASN A 178 -3.78 40.99 29.54
C ASN A 178 -3.49 42.35 28.86
N ASN A 179 -2.22 42.79 28.82
CA ASN A 179 -1.81 44.01 28.10
C ASN A 179 -1.18 43.68 26.73
N VAL A 180 -0.63 44.69 26.05
CA VAL A 180 0.07 44.49 24.78
C VAL A 180 1.27 43.55 24.99
N PRO A 181 1.39 42.46 24.21
CA PRO A 181 2.44 41.47 24.42
C PRO A 181 3.82 42.08 24.11
N VAL A 182 4.75 41.95 25.04
CA VAL A 182 6.12 42.50 24.91
C VAL A 182 7.13 41.49 24.38
N ASN A 183 6.77 40.21 24.33
CA ASN A 183 7.64 39.13 23.84
C ASN A 183 6.87 38.05 23.08
N SER A 184 7.60 37.15 22.42
CA SER A 184 7.04 36.06 21.61
C SER A 184 6.19 35.08 22.42
N THR A 185 6.50 34.85 23.69
CA THR A 185 5.74 33.92 24.55
C THR A 185 4.36 34.48 24.83
N GLN A 186 4.26 35.77 25.15
CA GLN A 186 2.97 36.45 25.35
C GLN A 186 2.16 36.53 24.05
N GLN A 187 2.81 36.75 22.90
CA GLN A 187 2.12 36.69 21.59
C GLN A 187 1.50 35.31 21.34
N ILE A 188 2.19 34.22 21.71
CA ILE A 188 1.66 32.85 21.63
C ILE A 188 0.45 32.67 22.55
N ILE A 189 0.48 33.20 23.78
CA ILE A 189 -0.67 33.14 24.70
C ILE A 189 -1.89 33.84 24.13
N ILE A 190 -1.74 35.01 23.51
CA ILE A 190 -2.88 35.69 22.86
C ILE A 190 -3.47 34.84 21.75
N ALA A 191 -2.62 34.31 20.85
CA ALA A 191 -3.09 33.45 19.77
C ALA A 191 -3.78 32.18 20.31
N PHE A 192 -3.25 31.61 21.39
CA PHE A 192 -3.83 30.47 22.08
C PHE A 192 -5.21 30.78 22.68
N LEU A 193 -5.35 31.87 23.44
CA LEU A 193 -6.61 32.31 24.02
C LEU A 193 -7.64 32.63 22.92
N PHE A 194 -7.22 33.35 21.88
CA PHE A 194 -8.05 33.64 20.72
C PHE A 194 -8.54 32.37 20.02
N ALA A 195 -7.67 31.36 19.87
CA ALA A 195 -8.04 30.09 19.27
C ALA A 195 -9.04 29.29 20.13
N ILE A 196 -8.96 29.38 21.45
CA ILE A 196 -9.93 28.74 22.36
C ILE A 196 -11.32 29.37 22.19
N GLU A 197 -11.40 30.70 22.13
CA GLU A 197 -12.67 31.42 22.00
C GLU A 197 -13.31 31.27 20.62
N THR A 198 -12.50 31.23 19.58
CA THR A 198 -13.00 31.23 18.19
C THR A 198 -13.04 29.84 17.54
N ALA A 199 -12.42 28.84 18.17
CA ALA A 199 -12.17 27.53 17.58
C ALA A 199 -11.50 27.57 16.20
N MET A 200 -10.79 28.67 15.88
CA MET A 200 -10.10 28.82 14.60
C MET A 200 -8.93 27.84 14.48
N ARG A 201 -8.70 27.34 13.26
CA ARG A 201 -7.53 26.50 12.97
C ARG A 201 -6.27 27.36 12.93
N ALA A 202 -5.13 26.77 13.32
CA ALA A 202 -3.84 27.46 13.36
C ALA A 202 -3.27 27.87 11.98
N GLY A 203 -3.93 27.49 10.87
CA GLY A 203 -3.43 27.65 9.50
C GLY A 203 -2.96 26.34 8.90
#